data_AF-A0A959QWU5-F1
#
_entry.id   AF-A0A959QWU5-F1
#
_cell.length_a   1.000
_cell.length_b   1.000
_cell.length_c   1.000
_cell.angle_alpha   90.00
_cell.angle_beta   90.00
_cell.angle_gamma   90.00
#
_symmetry.space_group_name_H-M   'P 1'
#
loop_
_entity.id
_entity.type
_entity.pdbx_description
1 polymer ?
#
loop_
_entity_poly.entity_id
_entity_poly.type
_entity_poly.pdbx_seq_one_letter_code
_entity_poly.pdbx_strand_id
1 'polypeptide(L)'
;MQYINPVEILQLSNVADSSQIDSDTIKKAKRRLFADIDLSDNGHYVYYGLQLSKGDCEKAIDELSNNDLKEFYLYLTSNKKLNEFLVNGNENVFVSFIQDSIFKLPDFVNFISPYYAPKFDKALSSAFEDEDVELLKSILKTSFLVSQNNVNTAYKGVSNILQNRLSELSEIRTDIENEESVYDEDDIHEVVDLVTNYFPTDPLNCLPNYFQSQILKIANEINYLNVAIWDNFENTQVSQDLLEHILTLNIDGLNKPTFQKNYEIVKRKNQERIEQIKNAPVLKQWAGILLQLRKYIDEVETKSLSSNLAFSKTKELFSVAELNNLPDYGKDIRTQIGYAIRSLSVSIWNKHNDIKNALNTINLATQINLDTDANAKIQQDLLELKELEKKYRGVLVCHFCEKNSPDENSSLEKLIYKETYRSYFPRRVQFSQASITIPRCNSCKEIHSKGNSQYSLYFFGFLVAGVIIGAITEDSHFIIGGLIGGVIGWIIGTAVKGNSVGKQGIKDDSDSTLRNHPLLIERMKQGWTFSKPSA
;
A
#
# COMPACT_ATOMS: atom_id res chain seq x y z
N MET A 1 32.25 -45.48 -31.88
CA MET A 1 33.56 -46.11 -32.08
C MET A 1 34.11 -46.46 -30.71
N GLN A 2 34.70 -47.64 -30.57
CA GLN A 2 35.27 -48.11 -29.30
C GLN A 2 36.76 -47.78 -29.29
N TYR A 3 37.25 -47.10 -28.25
CA TYR A 3 38.68 -46.87 -28.08
C TYR A 3 39.35 -48.14 -27.55
N ILE A 4 40.46 -48.50 -28.17
CA ILE A 4 41.31 -49.62 -27.79
C ILE A 4 42.75 -49.12 -27.90
N ASN A 5 43.58 -49.33 -26.87
CA ASN A 5 44.99 -48.98 -26.95
C ASN A 5 45.79 -50.19 -27.48
N PRO A 6 46.23 -50.19 -28.75
CA PRO A 6 46.95 -51.31 -29.35
C PRO A 6 48.30 -51.58 -28.66
N VAL A 7 48.93 -50.60 -28.03
CA VAL A 7 50.20 -50.80 -27.29
C VAL A 7 49.97 -51.64 -26.03
N GLU A 8 48.88 -51.40 -25.29
CA GLU A 8 48.57 -52.17 -24.07
C GLU A 8 48.08 -53.58 -24.36
N ILE A 9 47.17 -53.76 -25.33
CA ILE A 9 46.67 -55.12 -25.66
C ILE A 9 47.79 -56.01 -26.23
N LEU A 10 48.81 -55.41 -26.85
CA LEU A 10 50.01 -56.13 -27.30
C LEU A 10 51.06 -56.32 -26.18
N GLN A 11 50.81 -55.80 -24.97
CA GLN A 11 51.73 -55.83 -23.83
C GLN A 11 53.09 -55.18 -24.14
N LEU A 12 53.08 -54.09 -24.92
CA LEU A 12 54.28 -53.36 -25.35
C LEU A 12 54.53 -52.08 -24.52
N SER A 13 53.88 -51.92 -23.38
CA SER A 13 53.97 -50.72 -22.54
C SER A 13 55.34 -50.50 -21.88
N ASN A 14 56.23 -51.50 -21.88
CA ASN A 14 57.57 -51.41 -21.27
C ASN A 14 58.61 -50.74 -22.18
N VAL A 15 58.21 -50.38 -23.39
CA VAL A 15 59.08 -49.82 -24.41
C VAL A 15 59.28 -48.33 -24.14
N ALA A 16 60.53 -47.86 -24.16
CA ALA A 16 60.85 -46.48 -23.79
C ALA A 16 60.57 -45.45 -24.91
N ASP A 17 60.53 -45.91 -26.16
CA ASP A 17 60.46 -45.07 -27.36
C ASP A 17 59.59 -45.74 -28.43
N SER A 18 58.76 -44.96 -29.13
CA SER A 18 57.86 -45.46 -30.19
C SER A 18 58.61 -46.14 -31.35
N SER A 19 59.87 -45.76 -31.59
CA SER A 19 60.75 -46.36 -32.62
C SER A 19 61.10 -47.82 -32.36
N GLN A 20 61.04 -48.27 -31.10
CA GLN A 20 61.25 -49.67 -30.72
C GLN A 20 60.01 -50.54 -30.99
N ILE A 21 58.86 -49.93 -31.31
CA ILE A 21 57.65 -50.62 -31.77
C ILE A 21 57.70 -50.74 -33.30
N ASP A 22 58.57 -51.64 -33.77
CA ASP A 22 58.73 -51.94 -35.19
C ASP A 22 57.76 -53.03 -35.70
N SER A 23 57.74 -53.23 -37.02
CA SER A 23 56.81 -54.17 -37.65
C SER A 23 56.99 -55.62 -37.20
N ASP A 24 58.21 -56.03 -36.84
CA ASP A 24 58.50 -57.41 -36.41
C ASP A 24 58.07 -57.62 -34.96
N THR A 25 58.25 -56.60 -34.12
CA THR A 25 57.76 -56.56 -32.74
C THR A 25 56.24 -56.64 -32.70
N ILE A 26 55.55 -55.84 -33.52
CA ILE A 26 54.09 -55.89 -33.66
C ILE A 26 53.63 -57.27 -34.14
N LYS A 27 54.26 -57.86 -35.18
CA LYS A 27 53.88 -59.20 -35.68
C LYS A 27 54.03 -60.29 -34.62
N LYS A 28 55.10 -60.27 -33.83
CA LYS A 28 55.33 -61.23 -32.75
C LYS A 28 54.28 -61.10 -31.64
N ALA A 29 54.03 -59.87 -31.19
CA ALA A 29 53.05 -59.59 -30.14
C ALA A 29 51.61 -59.91 -30.61
N LYS A 30 51.26 -59.59 -31.86
CA LYS A 30 49.95 -59.91 -32.46
C LYS A 30 49.69 -61.41 -32.48
N ARG A 31 50.68 -62.23 -32.87
CA ARG A 31 50.55 -63.71 -32.85
C ARG A 31 50.28 -64.24 -31.45
N ARG A 32 50.95 -63.68 -30.43
CA ARG A 32 50.74 -64.04 -29.03
C ARG A 32 49.32 -63.70 -28.58
N LEU A 33 48.90 -62.45 -28.76
CA LEU A 33 47.55 -61.99 -28.42
C LEU A 33 46.47 -62.88 -29.07
N PHE A 34 46.64 -63.23 -30.34
CA PHE A 34 45.66 -64.04 -31.07
C PHE A 34 45.62 -65.49 -30.61
N ALA A 35 46.77 -66.05 -30.23
CA ALA A 35 46.82 -67.38 -29.60
C ALA A 35 46.14 -67.35 -28.22
N ASP A 36 46.35 -66.31 -27.43
CA ASP A 36 45.70 -66.14 -26.12
C ASP A 36 44.17 -66.04 -26.27
N ILE A 37 43.68 -65.35 -27.31
CA ILE A 37 42.24 -65.30 -27.64
C ILE A 37 41.71 -66.69 -28.05
N ASP A 38 42.42 -67.43 -28.92
CA ASP A 38 42.01 -68.76 -29.35
C ASP A 38 41.96 -69.79 -28.20
N LEU A 39 42.80 -69.59 -27.19
CA LEU A 39 42.87 -70.43 -25.99
C LEU A 39 41.87 -70.00 -24.90
N SER A 40 41.21 -68.85 -25.04
CA SER A 40 40.23 -68.36 -24.07
C SER A 40 38.88 -69.08 -24.19
N ASP A 41 38.22 -69.32 -23.07
CA ASP A 41 36.96 -70.08 -23.01
C ASP A 41 35.82 -69.47 -23.84
N ASN A 42 35.82 -68.14 -23.98
CA ASN A 42 34.79 -67.39 -24.70
C ASN A 42 35.28 -66.83 -26.04
N GLY A 43 36.53 -67.06 -26.44
CA GLY A 43 37.10 -66.54 -27.68
C GLY A 43 37.30 -65.00 -27.70
N HIS A 44 37.43 -64.36 -26.54
CA HIS A 44 37.60 -62.90 -26.43
C HIS A 44 38.78 -62.52 -25.54
N TYR A 45 39.42 -61.39 -25.86
CA TYR A 45 40.39 -60.75 -24.98
C TYR A 45 39.68 -59.77 -24.05
N VAL A 46 39.90 -59.88 -22.74
CA VAL A 46 39.29 -58.96 -21.75
C VAL A 46 40.19 -57.75 -21.55
N TYR A 47 39.68 -56.55 -21.86
CA TYR A 47 40.41 -55.28 -21.75
C TYR A 47 39.54 -54.21 -21.07
N TYR A 48 39.88 -53.84 -19.82
CA TYR A 48 39.12 -52.89 -18.99
C TYR A 48 37.60 -53.15 -18.94
N GLY A 49 37.22 -54.43 -18.89
CA GLY A 49 35.82 -54.86 -18.87
C GLY A 49 35.18 -55.05 -20.26
N LEU A 50 35.87 -54.68 -21.34
CA LEU A 50 35.45 -54.99 -22.71
C LEU A 50 35.85 -56.41 -23.09
N GLN A 51 35.00 -57.08 -23.85
CA GLN A 51 35.31 -58.34 -24.52
C GLN A 51 35.65 -58.04 -25.98
N LEU A 52 36.92 -58.12 -26.33
CA LEU A 52 37.42 -57.79 -27.67
C LEU A 52 37.54 -59.05 -28.52
N SER A 53 36.94 -59.03 -29.71
CA SER A 53 37.16 -60.07 -30.71
C SER A 53 38.54 -59.91 -31.37
N LYS A 54 39.00 -60.94 -32.07
CA LYS A 54 40.20 -60.83 -32.93
C LYS A 54 40.10 -59.68 -33.93
N GLY A 55 38.91 -59.45 -34.50
CA GLY A 55 38.68 -58.38 -35.47
C GLY A 55 38.79 -56.98 -34.86
N ASP A 56 38.37 -56.81 -33.61
CA ASP A 56 38.51 -55.54 -32.89
C ASP A 56 39.98 -55.24 -32.58
N CYS A 57 40.70 -56.25 -32.09
CA CYS A 57 42.14 -56.16 -31.84
C CYS A 57 42.90 -55.88 -33.14
N GLU A 58 42.55 -56.54 -34.25
CA GLU A 58 43.20 -56.34 -35.55
C GLU A 58 43.07 -54.90 -36.04
N LYS A 59 41.85 -54.35 -36.03
CA LYS A 59 41.58 -52.96 -36.42
C LYS A 59 42.39 -51.97 -35.59
N ALA A 60 42.44 -52.16 -34.28
CA ALA A 60 43.22 -51.30 -33.39
C ALA A 60 44.73 -51.39 -33.68
N ILE A 61 45.25 -52.59 -33.93
CA ILE A 61 46.67 -52.82 -34.24
C ILE A 61 47.07 -52.15 -35.55
N ASP A 62 46.19 -52.14 -36.56
CA ASP A 62 46.48 -51.54 -37.87
C ASP A 62 46.74 -50.02 -37.76
N GLU A 63 46.21 -49.35 -36.73
CA GLU A 63 46.49 -47.93 -36.47
C GLU A 63 47.96 -47.68 -36.08
N LEU A 64 48.67 -48.68 -35.54
CA LEU A 64 50.11 -48.61 -35.29
C LEU A 64 50.93 -48.53 -36.59
N SER A 65 50.34 -48.57 -37.78
CA SER A 65 51.07 -48.23 -39.00
C SER A 65 51.42 -46.73 -39.10
N ASN A 66 50.68 -45.87 -38.38
CA ASN A 66 50.94 -44.43 -38.31
C ASN A 66 51.86 -44.11 -37.12
N ASN A 67 53.05 -43.57 -37.39
CA ASN A 67 54.04 -43.26 -36.35
C ASN A 67 53.56 -42.19 -35.37
N ASP A 68 52.79 -41.20 -35.80
CA ASP A 68 52.28 -40.14 -34.92
C ASP A 68 51.27 -40.72 -33.90
N LEU A 69 50.41 -41.65 -34.35
CA LEU A 69 49.47 -42.35 -33.47
C LEU A 69 50.19 -43.28 -32.49
N LYS A 70 51.31 -43.91 -32.88
CA LYS A 70 52.10 -44.75 -31.97
C LYS A 70 52.54 -43.97 -30.74
N GLU A 71 53.02 -42.74 -30.92
CA GLU A 71 53.48 -41.90 -29.80
C GLU A 71 52.34 -41.58 -28.84
N PHE A 72 51.16 -41.25 -29.36
CA PHE A 72 49.97 -40.96 -28.55
C PHE A 72 49.50 -42.20 -27.78
N TYR A 73 49.47 -43.37 -28.42
CA TYR A 73 49.12 -44.62 -27.75
C TYR A 73 50.14 -45.00 -26.67
N LEU A 74 51.43 -44.84 -26.95
CA LEU A 74 52.50 -45.11 -25.99
C LEU A 74 52.39 -44.18 -24.77
N TYR A 75 52.17 -42.88 -24.99
CA TYR A 75 51.92 -41.94 -23.89
C TYR A 75 50.73 -42.36 -23.02
N LEU A 76 49.61 -42.77 -23.63
CA LEU A 76 48.42 -43.18 -22.91
C LEU A 76 48.65 -44.42 -22.02
N THR A 77 49.59 -45.31 -22.36
CA THR A 77 49.97 -46.43 -21.47
C THR A 77 50.59 -45.96 -20.15
N SER A 78 51.26 -44.80 -20.17
CA SER A 78 51.82 -44.16 -18.96
C SER A 78 50.75 -43.40 -18.18
N ASN A 79 49.74 -42.86 -18.85
CA ASN A 79 48.59 -42.20 -18.24
C ASN A 79 47.37 -43.13 -18.10
N LYS A 80 47.51 -44.12 -17.21
CA LYS A 80 46.52 -45.20 -17.02
C LYS A 80 45.10 -44.70 -16.76
N LYS A 81 44.93 -43.62 -15.99
CA LYS A 81 43.61 -43.07 -15.66
C LYS A 81 42.90 -42.54 -16.90
N LEU A 82 43.61 -41.76 -17.73
CA LEU A 82 43.05 -41.25 -18.98
C LEU A 82 42.78 -42.39 -19.97
N ASN A 83 43.71 -43.33 -20.12
CA ASN A 83 43.53 -44.49 -20.99
C ASN A 83 42.28 -45.29 -20.59
N GLU A 84 42.15 -45.63 -19.31
CA GLU A 84 40.97 -46.35 -18.80
C GLU A 84 39.68 -45.57 -19.03
N PHE A 85 39.66 -44.25 -18.77
CA PHE A 85 38.52 -43.39 -19.09
C PHE A 85 38.17 -43.46 -20.58
N LEU A 86 39.15 -43.33 -21.48
CA LEU A 86 38.96 -43.45 -22.92
C LEU A 86 38.42 -44.82 -23.33
N VAL A 87 38.66 -45.89 -22.57
CA VAL A 87 38.16 -47.26 -22.85
C VAL A 87 36.76 -47.51 -22.29
N ASN A 88 36.50 -47.24 -21.01
CA ASN A 88 35.23 -47.59 -20.35
C ASN A 88 34.51 -46.43 -19.62
N GLY A 89 35.13 -45.26 -19.50
CA GLY A 89 34.56 -44.09 -18.82
C GLY A 89 34.81 -44.03 -17.32
N ASN A 90 35.81 -44.74 -16.80
CA ASN A 90 36.17 -44.69 -15.38
C ASN A 90 36.52 -43.27 -14.90
N GLU A 91 35.66 -42.71 -14.06
CA GLU A 91 35.68 -41.32 -13.60
C GLU A 91 36.83 -41.00 -12.61
N ASN A 92 37.63 -42.00 -12.21
CA ASN A 92 38.83 -41.82 -11.38
C ASN A 92 39.87 -40.84 -11.99
N VAL A 93 39.74 -40.54 -13.28
CA VAL A 93 40.52 -39.51 -13.97
C VAL A 93 40.29 -38.10 -13.40
N PHE A 94 39.12 -37.82 -12.83
CA PHE A 94 38.75 -36.49 -12.33
C PHE A 94 39.25 -36.20 -10.90
N VAL A 95 39.50 -37.22 -10.08
CA VAL A 95 39.92 -37.09 -8.66
C VAL A 95 41.25 -36.33 -8.51
N SER A 96 42.16 -36.46 -9.48
CA SER A 96 43.49 -35.87 -9.42
C SER A 96 44.08 -35.68 -10.82
N PHE A 97 43.40 -34.89 -11.66
CA PHE A 97 43.84 -34.69 -13.04
C PHE A 97 45.21 -33.99 -13.07
N ILE A 98 46.22 -34.65 -13.64
CA ILE A 98 47.57 -34.10 -13.80
C ILE A 98 47.63 -33.39 -15.15
N GLN A 99 48.02 -32.11 -15.16
CA GLN A 99 48.17 -31.37 -16.41
C GLN A 99 49.52 -31.70 -17.07
N ASP A 100 49.47 -32.23 -18.30
CA ASP A 100 50.65 -32.52 -19.11
C ASP A 100 50.72 -31.61 -20.34
N SER A 101 51.95 -31.33 -20.77
CA SER A 101 52.29 -30.57 -21.97
C SER A 101 51.65 -31.12 -23.25
N ILE A 102 51.49 -32.45 -23.36
CA ILE A 102 50.88 -33.10 -24.54
C ILE A 102 49.43 -32.65 -24.78
N PHE A 103 48.70 -32.27 -23.73
CA PHE A 103 47.32 -31.81 -23.85
C PHE A 103 47.19 -30.44 -24.53
N LYS A 104 48.30 -29.74 -24.73
CA LYS A 104 48.35 -28.51 -25.51
C LYS A 104 48.49 -28.77 -27.01
N LEU A 105 48.81 -30.00 -27.42
CA LEU A 105 48.94 -30.37 -28.82
C LEU A 105 47.56 -30.61 -29.44
N PRO A 106 47.14 -29.81 -30.44
CA PRO A 106 45.84 -29.98 -31.07
C PRO A 106 45.63 -31.37 -31.67
N ASP A 107 46.68 -31.98 -32.22
CA ASP A 107 46.61 -33.31 -32.83
C ASP A 107 46.30 -34.40 -31.81
N PHE A 108 46.89 -34.33 -30.61
CA PHE A 108 46.60 -35.25 -29.52
C PHE A 108 45.15 -35.08 -29.03
N VAL A 109 44.71 -33.83 -28.83
CA VAL A 109 43.33 -33.54 -28.42
C VAL A 109 42.33 -34.03 -29.47
N ASN A 110 42.59 -33.77 -30.75
CA ASN A 110 41.77 -34.24 -31.85
C ASN A 110 41.71 -35.78 -31.93
N PHE A 111 42.81 -36.45 -31.59
CA PHE A 111 42.89 -37.91 -31.53
C PHE A 111 42.02 -38.50 -30.41
N ILE A 112 42.11 -38.00 -29.17
CA ILE A 112 41.36 -38.57 -28.04
C ILE A 112 39.89 -38.12 -28.00
N SER A 113 39.59 -36.91 -28.51
CA SER A 113 38.32 -36.22 -28.35
C SER A 113 37.09 -37.05 -28.81
N PRO A 114 37.09 -37.78 -29.94
CA PRO A 114 35.96 -38.63 -30.36
C PRO A 114 35.58 -39.72 -29.34
N TYR A 115 36.54 -40.16 -28.53
CA TYR A 115 36.34 -41.19 -27.51
C TYR A 115 36.09 -40.57 -26.12
N TYR A 116 36.71 -39.42 -25.87
CA TYR A 116 36.58 -38.66 -24.63
C TYR A 116 35.20 -38.00 -24.50
N ALA A 117 34.76 -37.28 -25.54
CA ALA A 117 33.57 -36.44 -25.50
C ALA A 117 32.27 -37.17 -25.09
N PRO A 118 31.93 -38.36 -25.62
CA PRO A 118 30.70 -39.06 -25.20
C PRO A 118 30.70 -39.49 -23.74
N LYS A 119 31.88 -39.74 -23.16
CA LYS A 119 32.03 -40.21 -21.78
C LYS A 119 32.12 -39.06 -20.81
N PHE A 120 32.79 -38.00 -21.24
CA PHE A 120 32.76 -36.70 -20.58
C PHE A 120 31.32 -36.21 -20.47
N ASP A 121 30.54 -36.27 -21.55
CA ASP A 121 29.12 -35.92 -21.57
C ASP A 121 28.33 -36.70 -20.51
N LYS A 122 28.49 -38.03 -20.49
CA LYS A 122 27.80 -38.90 -19.53
C LYS A 122 28.17 -38.58 -18.07
N ALA A 123 29.46 -38.41 -17.78
CA ALA A 123 29.91 -38.06 -16.44
C ALA A 123 29.40 -36.67 -16.02
N LEU A 124 29.48 -35.70 -16.93
CA LEU A 124 29.02 -34.33 -16.71
C LEU A 124 27.51 -34.27 -16.48
N SER A 125 26.72 -34.98 -17.29
CA SER A 125 25.27 -35.01 -17.14
C SER A 125 24.84 -35.67 -15.83
N SER A 126 25.50 -36.76 -15.45
CA SER A 126 25.21 -37.45 -14.18
C SER A 126 25.53 -36.55 -12.98
N ALA A 127 26.73 -35.93 -12.97
CA ALA A 127 27.10 -34.98 -11.91
C ALA A 127 26.18 -33.75 -11.84
N PHE A 128 25.64 -33.32 -12.99
CA PHE A 128 24.67 -32.23 -13.05
C PHE A 128 23.29 -32.63 -12.49
N GLU A 129 22.79 -33.82 -12.84
CA GLU A 129 21.52 -34.34 -12.31
C GLU A 129 21.57 -34.65 -10.82
N ASP A 130 22.70 -35.17 -10.33
CA ASP A 130 22.94 -35.47 -8.91
C ASP A 130 23.25 -34.21 -8.09
N GLU A 131 23.35 -33.05 -8.73
CA GLU A 131 23.75 -31.77 -8.13
C GLU A 131 25.11 -31.83 -7.40
N ASP A 132 26.01 -32.73 -7.80
CA ASP A 132 27.38 -32.83 -7.27
C ASP A 132 28.26 -31.74 -7.89
N VAL A 133 28.19 -30.55 -7.30
CA VAL A 133 28.89 -29.35 -7.73
C VAL A 133 30.42 -29.54 -7.76
N GLU A 134 31.00 -30.31 -6.84
CA GLU A 134 32.46 -30.50 -6.77
C GLU A 134 32.96 -31.46 -7.84
N LEU A 135 32.22 -32.54 -8.10
CA LEU A 135 32.49 -33.43 -9.23
C LEU A 135 32.28 -32.70 -10.55
N LEU A 136 31.18 -31.95 -10.70
CA LEU A 136 30.88 -31.15 -11.89
C LEU A 136 32.03 -30.20 -12.24
N LYS A 137 32.54 -29.43 -11.26
CA LYS A 137 33.72 -28.56 -11.44
C LYS A 137 34.97 -29.35 -11.84
N SER A 138 35.18 -30.51 -11.23
CA SER A 138 36.34 -31.36 -11.50
C SER A 138 36.32 -31.93 -12.92
N ILE A 139 35.15 -32.33 -13.40
CA ILE A 139 34.93 -32.74 -14.79
C ILE A 139 35.18 -31.55 -15.72
N LEU A 140 34.54 -30.40 -15.49
CA LEU A 140 34.66 -29.22 -16.36
C LEU A 140 36.09 -28.68 -16.50
N LYS A 141 36.94 -28.84 -15.48
CA LYS A 141 38.38 -28.50 -15.57
C LYS A 141 39.10 -29.26 -16.68
N THR A 142 38.60 -30.42 -17.11
CA THR A 142 39.20 -31.25 -18.16
C THR A 142 38.60 -31.00 -19.55
N SER A 143 37.68 -30.03 -19.68
CA SER A 143 36.99 -29.71 -20.94
C SER A 143 37.94 -29.33 -22.09
N PHE A 144 39.16 -28.90 -21.80
CA PHE A 144 40.19 -28.62 -22.81
C PHE A 144 40.63 -29.86 -23.61
N LEU A 145 40.30 -31.07 -23.16
CA LEU A 145 40.50 -32.32 -23.90
C LEU A 145 39.41 -32.59 -24.96
N VAL A 146 38.38 -31.74 -25.03
CA VAL A 146 37.34 -31.79 -26.05
C VAL A 146 37.72 -30.87 -27.20
N SER A 147 37.90 -31.44 -28.38
CA SER A 147 38.12 -30.66 -29.61
C SER A 147 36.83 -29.96 -30.07
N GLN A 148 36.97 -28.86 -30.81
CA GLN A 148 35.85 -28.04 -31.29
C GLN A 148 34.79 -28.86 -32.05
N ASN A 149 35.22 -29.86 -32.83
CA ASN A 149 34.32 -30.72 -33.61
C ASN A 149 33.42 -31.61 -32.74
N ASN A 150 33.79 -31.85 -31.47
CA ASN A 150 33.07 -32.74 -30.56
C ASN A 150 32.43 -32.00 -29.37
N VAL A 151 32.47 -30.66 -29.33
CA VAL A 151 31.87 -29.84 -28.26
C VAL A 151 30.38 -30.15 -28.09
N ASN A 152 29.63 -30.26 -29.19
CA ASN A 152 28.20 -30.60 -29.13
C ASN A 152 27.95 -32.02 -28.61
N THR A 153 28.88 -32.95 -28.83
CA THR A 153 28.79 -34.30 -28.28
C THR A 153 29.08 -34.30 -26.78
N ALA A 154 30.04 -33.48 -26.33
CA ALA A 154 30.50 -33.40 -24.94
C ALA A 154 29.50 -32.73 -23.99
N TYR A 155 28.57 -31.93 -24.50
CA TYR A 155 27.62 -31.16 -23.70
C TYR A 155 26.15 -31.50 -24.01
N LYS A 156 25.92 -32.60 -24.73
CA LYS A 156 24.59 -32.99 -25.23
C LYS A 156 23.65 -33.36 -24.09
N GLY A 157 24.10 -34.13 -23.12
CA GLY A 157 23.33 -34.63 -21.98
C GLY A 157 22.77 -33.49 -21.15
N VAL A 158 23.64 -32.60 -20.65
CA VAL A 158 23.24 -31.40 -19.89
C VAL A 158 22.31 -30.51 -20.73
N SER A 159 22.62 -30.31 -22.01
CA SER A 159 21.77 -29.52 -22.91
C SER A 159 20.35 -30.10 -23.03
N ASN A 160 20.23 -31.42 -23.12
CA ASN A 160 18.94 -32.10 -23.21
C ASN A 160 18.16 -32.01 -21.88
N ILE A 161 18.84 -32.19 -20.74
CA ILE A 161 18.23 -32.05 -19.41
C ILE A 161 17.62 -30.65 -19.26
N LEU A 162 18.40 -29.61 -19.53
CA LEU A 162 17.93 -28.22 -19.46
C LEU A 162 16.77 -27.96 -20.43
N GLN A 163 16.85 -28.49 -21.65
CA GLN A 163 15.80 -28.29 -22.66
C GLN A 163 14.49 -28.99 -22.29
N ASN A 164 14.56 -30.17 -21.68
CA ASN A 164 13.37 -30.90 -21.22
C ASN A 164 12.70 -30.16 -20.06
N ARG A 165 13.47 -29.79 -19.03
CA ARG A 165 12.98 -28.99 -17.89
C ARG A 165 12.38 -27.65 -18.34
N LEU A 166 13.00 -27.01 -19.34
CA LEU A 166 12.48 -25.77 -19.93
C LEU A 166 11.15 -25.97 -20.66
N SER A 167 11.00 -27.09 -21.36
CA SER A 167 9.75 -27.43 -22.06
C SER A 167 8.62 -27.63 -21.06
N GLU A 168 8.88 -28.35 -19.97
CA GLU A 168 7.91 -28.58 -18.89
C GLU A 168 7.52 -27.27 -18.20
N LEU A 169 8.49 -26.38 -17.94
CA LEU A 169 8.20 -25.06 -17.37
C LEU A 169 7.32 -24.20 -18.31
N SER A 170 7.59 -24.27 -19.63
CA SER A 170 6.79 -23.56 -20.63
C SER A 170 5.37 -24.11 -20.75
N GLU A 171 5.16 -25.39 -20.49
CA GLU A 171 3.83 -26.00 -20.43
C GLU A 171 3.06 -25.44 -19.23
N ILE A 172 3.67 -25.45 -18.04
CA ILE A 172 3.08 -24.86 -16.82
C ILE A 172 2.70 -23.39 -17.02
N ARG A 173 3.59 -22.59 -17.63
CA ARG A 173 3.27 -21.19 -17.96
C ARG A 173 2.02 -21.11 -18.83
N THR A 174 1.97 -21.92 -19.89
CA THR A 174 0.87 -21.90 -20.87
C THR A 174 -0.45 -22.31 -20.21
N ASP A 175 -0.42 -23.31 -19.33
CA ASP A 175 -1.60 -23.76 -18.58
C ASP A 175 -2.11 -22.68 -17.62
N ILE A 176 -1.21 -21.94 -16.96
CA ILE A 176 -1.57 -20.78 -16.13
C ILE A 176 -2.20 -19.68 -17.00
N GLU A 177 -1.60 -19.34 -18.14
CA GLU A 177 -2.13 -18.32 -19.06
C GLU A 177 -3.52 -18.66 -19.61
N ASN A 178 -3.83 -19.95 -19.75
CA ASN A 178 -5.12 -20.44 -20.25
C ASN A 178 -6.14 -20.75 -19.14
N GLU A 179 -5.80 -20.51 -17.87
CA GLU A 179 -6.63 -20.90 -16.71
C GLU A 179 -6.92 -22.43 -16.65
N GLU A 180 -6.02 -23.25 -17.20
CA GLU A 180 -6.10 -24.73 -17.22
C GLU A 180 -5.11 -25.37 -16.23
N SER A 181 -4.35 -24.55 -15.50
CA SER A 181 -3.32 -25.00 -14.57
C SER A 181 -3.88 -25.86 -13.43
N VAL A 182 -3.05 -26.79 -12.97
CA VAL A 182 -3.30 -27.54 -11.73
C VAL A 182 -3.09 -26.69 -10.47
N TYR A 183 -2.37 -25.58 -10.58
CA TYR A 183 -2.11 -24.67 -9.47
C TYR A 183 -3.26 -23.69 -9.27
N ASP A 184 -3.57 -23.38 -8.02
CA ASP A 184 -4.55 -22.40 -7.58
C ASP A 184 -3.94 -21.35 -6.61
N GLU A 185 -4.76 -20.47 -6.05
CA GLU A 185 -4.29 -19.42 -5.13
C GLU A 185 -3.58 -19.97 -3.87
N ASP A 186 -3.93 -21.19 -3.43
CA ASP A 186 -3.42 -21.79 -2.20
C ASP A 186 -2.06 -22.47 -2.43
N ASP A 187 -1.81 -23.03 -3.60
CA ASP A 187 -0.60 -23.81 -3.91
C ASP A 187 0.36 -23.16 -4.93
N ILE A 188 0.03 -22.01 -5.52
CA ILE A 188 0.89 -21.34 -6.53
C ILE A 188 2.32 -21.03 -6.03
N HIS A 189 2.52 -21.00 -4.71
CA HIS A 189 3.83 -20.84 -4.09
C HIS A 189 4.79 -22.02 -4.35
N GLU A 190 4.27 -23.23 -4.57
CA GLU A 190 5.05 -24.43 -4.88
C GLU A 190 5.78 -24.33 -6.23
N VAL A 191 5.32 -23.45 -7.14
CA VAL A 191 6.01 -23.19 -8.42
C VAL A 191 7.42 -22.65 -8.21
N VAL A 192 7.67 -21.91 -7.13
CA VAL A 192 9.02 -21.43 -6.80
C VAL A 192 9.94 -22.63 -6.52
N ASP A 193 9.49 -23.57 -5.69
CA ASP A 193 10.26 -24.77 -5.37
C ASP A 193 10.53 -25.60 -6.63
N LEU A 194 9.52 -25.78 -7.49
CA LEU A 194 9.69 -26.45 -8.78
C LEU A 194 10.76 -25.78 -9.65
N VAL A 195 10.71 -24.45 -9.80
CA VAL A 195 11.70 -23.70 -10.59
C VAL A 195 13.10 -23.88 -10.02
N THR A 196 13.27 -23.79 -8.69
CA THR A 196 14.58 -23.97 -8.07
C THR A 196 15.12 -25.40 -8.20
N ASN A 197 14.25 -26.42 -8.16
CA ASN A 197 14.63 -27.81 -8.42
C ASN A 197 14.98 -28.05 -9.90
N TYR A 198 14.27 -27.41 -10.83
CA TYR A 198 14.54 -27.56 -12.25
C TYR A 198 15.83 -26.83 -12.65
N PHE A 199 16.09 -25.69 -12.02
CA PHE A 199 17.19 -24.80 -12.36
C PHE A 199 18.01 -24.43 -11.13
N PRO A 200 18.69 -25.39 -10.48
CA PRO A 200 19.47 -25.12 -9.29
C PRO A 200 20.65 -24.20 -9.60
N THR A 201 20.76 -23.11 -8.83
CA THR A 201 21.72 -22.02 -9.08
C THR A 201 23.17 -22.50 -9.14
N ASP A 202 23.59 -23.34 -8.19
CA ASP A 202 24.99 -23.72 -8.03
C ASP A 202 25.52 -24.59 -9.19
N PRO A 203 24.82 -25.69 -9.60
CA PRO A 203 25.20 -26.44 -10.80
C PRO A 203 25.16 -25.60 -12.09
N LEU A 204 24.10 -24.81 -12.29
CA LEU A 204 23.95 -23.97 -13.49
C LEU A 204 25.07 -22.94 -13.63
N ASN A 205 25.45 -22.30 -12.53
CA ASN A 205 26.49 -21.28 -12.53
C ASN A 205 27.90 -21.83 -12.74
N CYS A 206 28.10 -23.14 -12.59
CA CYS A 206 29.34 -23.81 -12.95
C CYS A 206 29.50 -24.04 -14.46
N LEU A 207 28.40 -24.01 -15.22
CA LEU A 207 28.42 -24.37 -16.64
C LEU A 207 29.23 -23.36 -17.48
N PRO A 208 29.96 -23.84 -18.51
CA PRO A 208 30.77 -22.99 -19.37
C PRO A 208 29.93 -22.09 -20.28
N ASN A 209 30.58 -21.11 -20.92
CA ASN A 209 29.95 -20.14 -21.83
C ASN A 209 29.12 -20.77 -22.96
N TYR A 210 29.39 -22.02 -23.32
CA TYR A 210 28.56 -22.82 -24.23
C TYR A 210 27.06 -22.78 -23.87
N PHE A 211 26.73 -22.78 -22.57
CA PHE A 211 25.37 -22.83 -22.06
C PHE A 211 24.70 -21.47 -21.89
N GLN A 212 25.41 -20.34 -22.11
CA GLN A 212 24.86 -19.00 -21.84
C GLN A 212 23.56 -18.71 -22.61
N SER A 213 23.44 -19.19 -23.85
CA SER A 213 22.20 -19.05 -24.61
C SER A 213 21.03 -19.82 -23.97
N GLN A 214 21.27 -21.00 -23.41
CA GLN A 214 20.24 -21.80 -22.72
C GLN A 214 19.89 -21.20 -21.35
N ILE A 215 20.89 -20.78 -20.57
CA ILE A 215 20.69 -20.09 -19.29
C ILE A 215 19.84 -18.83 -19.48
N LEU A 216 20.10 -18.07 -20.55
CA LEU A 216 19.28 -16.90 -20.87
C LEU A 216 17.84 -17.28 -21.24
N LYS A 217 17.62 -18.37 -21.99
CA LYS A 217 16.26 -18.85 -22.30
C LYS A 217 15.52 -19.26 -21.03
N ILE A 218 16.19 -19.95 -20.11
CA ILE A 218 15.65 -20.32 -18.79
C ILE A 218 15.24 -19.05 -18.02
N ALA A 219 16.14 -18.07 -17.91
CA ALA A 219 15.84 -16.81 -17.23
C ALA A 219 14.66 -16.06 -17.86
N ASN A 220 14.57 -16.02 -19.19
CA ASN A 220 13.43 -15.43 -19.88
C ASN A 220 12.13 -16.20 -19.62
N GLU A 221 12.17 -17.53 -19.61
CA GLU A 221 11.00 -18.36 -19.36
C GLU A 221 10.46 -18.19 -17.95
N ILE A 222 11.34 -18.20 -16.93
CA ILE A 222 10.98 -17.83 -15.55
C ILE A 222 10.46 -16.38 -15.50
N ASN A 223 11.02 -15.49 -16.33
CA ASN A 223 10.52 -14.12 -16.42
C ASN A 223 9.11 -14.03 -17.02
N TYR A 224 8.76 -14.89 -17.98
CA TYR A 224 7.41 -14.94 -18.53
C TYR A 224 6.44 -15.62 -17.57
N LEU A 225 6.88 -16.68 -16.89
CA LEU A 225 6.10 -17.35 -15.86
C LEU A 225 5.71 -16.40 -14.72
N ASN A 226 6.61 -15.54 -14.23
CA ASN A 226 6.22 -14.59 -13.18
C ASN A 226 5.13 -13.61 -13.63
N VAL A 227 5.10 -13.25 -14.93
CA VAL A 227 4.06 -12.37 -15.50
C VAL A 227 2.74 -13.13 -15.58
N ALA A 228 2.75 -14.37 -16.08
CA ALA A 228 1.56 -15.22 -16.09
C ALA A 228 0.97 -15.41 -14.68
N ILE A 229 1.83 -15.66 -13.67
CA ILE A 229 1.40 -15.78 -12.28
C ILE A 229 0.83 -14.48 -11.75
N TRP A 230 1.48 -13.36 -12.06
CA TRP A 230 1.02 -12.04 -11.65
C TRP A 230 -0.37 -11.74 -12.21
N ASP A 231 -0.57 -11.99 -13.51
CA ASP A 231 -1.79 -11.61 -14.21
C ASP A 231 -3.00 -12.50 -13.82
N ASN A 232 -2.76 -13.75 -13.41
CA ASN A 232 -3.83 -14.70 -13.09
C ASN A 232 -4.09 -14.89 -11.59
N PHE A 233 -3.06 -14.80 -10.73
CA PHE A 233 -3.21 -15.02 -9.27
C PHE A 233 -3.00 -13.75 -8.44
N GLU A 234 -2.58 -12.64 -9.06
CA GLU A 234 -2.16 -11.41 -8.40
C GLU A 234 -1.08 -11.62 -7.32
N ASN A 235 -0.35 -12.76 -7.33
CA ASN A 235 0.57 -13.15 -6.26
C ASN A 235 1.94 -12.49 -6.38
N THR A 236 2.09 -11.34 -5.71
CA THR A 236 3.28 -10.51 -5.76
C THR A 236 4.51 -11.12 -5.08
N GLN A 237 4.32 -12.04 -4.14
CA GLN A 237 5.41 -12.70 -3.42
C GLN A 237 6.08 -13.74 -4.33
N VAL A 238 5.28 -14.62 -4.94
CA VAL A 238 5.79 -15.64 -5.88
C VAL A 238 6.51 -14.99 -7.06
N SER A 239 5.93 -13.95 -7.67
CA SER A 239 6.61 -13.23 -8.74
C SER A 239 7.93 -12.60 -8.28
N GLN A 240 8.02 -12.13 -7.03
CA GLN A 240 9.26 -11.58 -6.48
C GLN A 240 10.32 -12.68 -6.33
N ASP A 241 9.95 -13.82 -5.78
CA ASP A 241 10.87 -14.94 -5.50
C ASP A 241 11.43 -15.56 -6.79
N LEU A 242 10.60 -15.69 -7.83
CA LEU A 242 11.04 -16.12 -9.16
C LEU A 242 12.07 -15.15 -9.78
N LEU A 243 11.82 -13.84 -9.68
CA LEU A 243 12.75 -12.82 -10.17
C LEU A 243 14.04 -12.79 -9.34
N GLU A 244 13.95 -13.02 -8.02
CA GLU A 244 15.11 -13.15 -7.15
C GLU A 244 15.99 -14.32 -7.57
N HIS A 245 15.38 -15.48 -7.84
CA HIS A 245 16.09 -16.65 -8.35
C HIS A 245 16.81 -16.37 -9.67
N ILE A 246 16.16 -15.71 -10.65
CA ILE A 246 16.81 -15.29 -11.91
C ILE A 246 18.08 -14.48 -11.65
N LEU A 247 18.06 -13.57 -10.68
CA LEU A 247 19.21 -12.70 -10.37
C LEU A 247 20.39 -13.46 -9.77
N THR A 248 20.18 -14.66 -9.23
CA THR A 248 21.24 -15.56 -8.77
C THR A 248 21.95 -16.29 -9.92
N LEU A 249 21.32 -16.39 -11.08
CA LEU A 249 21.89 -17.07 -12.25
C LEU A 249 22.99 -16.22 -12.91
N ASN A 250 24.03 -16.89 -13.41
CA ASN A 250 25.14 -16.28 -14.12
C ASN A 250 24.77 -16.00 -15.59
N ILE A 251 23.92 -15.00 -15.79
CA ILE A 251 23.41 -14.55 -17.09
C ILE A 251 24.31 -13.45 -17.64
N ASP A 252 24.70 -13.56 -18.91
CA ASP A 252 25.46 -12.52 -19.61
C ASP A 252 24.79 -11.13 -19.57
N GLY A 253 25.61 -10.11 -19.29
CA GLY A 253 25.19 -8.84 -18.69
C GLY A 253 24.30 -7.90 -19.52
N LEU A 254 23.97 -8.20 -20.78
CA LEU A 254 23.08 -7.33 -21.57
C LEU A 254 21.62 -7.39 -21.09
N ASN A 255 21.17 -8.53 -20.56
CA ASN A 255 19.78 -8.74 -20.16
C ASN A 255 19.56 -8.62 -18.64
N LYS A 256 20.64 -8.73 -17.85
CA LYS A 256 20.60 -8.58 -16.39
C LYS A 256 19.96 -7.27 -15.91
N PRO A 257 20.19 -6.10 -16.54
CA PRO A 257 19.52 -4.85 -16.15
C PRO A 257 18.00 -4.91 -16.28
N THR A 258 17.47 -5.65 -17.27
CA THR A 258 16.02 -5.81 -17.47
C THR A 258 15.42 -6.61 -16.32
N PHE A 259 16.02 -7.76 -15.95
CA PHE A 259 15.55 -8.55 -14.82
C PHE A 259 15.65 -7.80 -13.49
N GLN A 260 16.73 -7.04 -13.28
CA GLN A 260 16.85 -6.19 -12.08
C GLN A 260 15.73 -5.16 -12.02
N LYS A 261 15.42 -4.49 -13.14
CA LYS A 261 14.33 -3.52 -13.18
C LYS A 261 12.98 -4.17 -12.87
N ASN A 262 12.70 -5.35 -13.43
CA ASN A 262 11.47 -6.09 -13.14
C ASN A 262 11.38 -6.47 -11.66
N TYR A 263 12.48 -6.98 -11.09
CA TYR A 263 12.58 -7.30 -9.67
C TYR A 263 12.27 -6.09 -8.78
N GLU A 264 12.87 -4.93 -9.04
CA GLU A 264 12.61 -3.73 -8.23
C GLU A 264 11.13 -3.27 -8.32
N ILE A 265 10.50 -3.41 -9.49
CA ILE A 265 9.08 -3.08 -9.67
C ILE A 265 8.20 -4.01 -8.84
N VAL A 266 8.42 -5.32 -8.97
CA VAL A 266 7.64 -6.36 -8.29
C VAL A 266 7.86 -6.30 -6.77
N LYS A 267 9.11 -6.14 -6.32
CA LYS A 267 9.47 -5.98 -4.91
C LYS A 267 8.76 -4.80 -4.26
N ARG A 268 8.74 -3.63 -4.91
CA ARG A 268 8.00 -2.46 -4.41
C ARG A 268 6.51 -2.77 -4.29
N LYS A 269 5.93 -3.44 -5.28
CA LYS A 269 4.51 -3.82 -5.25
C LYS A 269 4.18 -4.84 -4.16
N ASN A 270 5.05 -5.81 -3.95
CA ASN A 270 4.90 -6.79 -2.88
C ASN A 270 4.95 -6.10 -1.50
N GLN A 271 5.87 -5.15 -1.32
CA GLN A 271 5.92 -4.31 -0.11
C GLN A 271 4.63 -3.50 0.08
N GLU A 272 4.12 -2.85 -0.97
CA GLU A 272 2.82 -2.15 -0.93
C GLU A 272 1.68 -3.08 -0.50
N ARG A 273 1.62 -4.31 -1.03
CA ARG A 273 0.59 -5.30 -0.66
C ARG A 273 0.72 -5.74 0.80
N ILE A 274 1.93 -6.06 1.26
CA ILE A 274 2.20 -6.45 2.66
C ILE A 274 1.77 -5.32 3.61
N GLU A 275 2.09 -4.07 3.29
CA GLU A 275 1.66 -2.91 4.07
C GLU A 275 0.14 -2.74 4.07
N GLN A 276 -0.53 -2.93 2.93
CA GLN A 276 -1.99 -2.87 2.84
C GLN A 276 -2.64 -3.95 3.71
N ILE A 277 -2.18 -5.21 3.63
CA ILE A 277 -2.70 -6.31 4.44
C ILE A 277 -2.49 -6.03 5.93
N LYS A 278 -1.29 -5.58 6.31
CA LYS A 278 -0.96 -5.21 7.70
C LYS A 278 -1.87 -4.11 8.24
N ASN A 279 -2.20 -3.13 7.41
CA ASN A 279 -3.01 -1.97 7.81
C ASN A 279 -4.52 -2.17 7.56
N ALA A 280 -4.95 -3.25 6.88
CA ALA A 280 -6.35 -3.49 6.53
C ALA A 280 -7.33 -3.44 7.72
N PRO A 281 -7.02 -4.01 8.91
CA PRO A 281 -7.89 -3.90 10.08
C PRO A 281 -8.10 -2.44 10.52
N VAL A 282 -7.02 -1.65 10.50
CA VAL A 282 -7.04 -0.23 10.86
C VAL A 282 -7.84 0.57 9.85
N LEU A 283 -7.65 0.32 8.55
CA LEU A 283 -8.44 0.97 7.49
C LEU A 283 -9.94 0.68 7.64
N LYS A 284 -10.30 -0.58 7.92
CA LYS A 284 -11.71 -0.99 8.14
C LYS A 284 -12.32 -0.29 9.35
N GLN A 285 -11.56 -0.17 10.45
CA GLN A 285 -11.99 0.57 11.64
C GLN A 285 -12.32 2.04 11.31
N TRP A 286 -11.41 2.76 10.64
CA TRP A 286 -11.61 4.17 10.33
C TRP A 286 -12.68 4.42 9.25
N ALA A 287 -12.85 3.50 8.30
CA ALA A 287 -13.97 3.53 7.37
C ALA A 287 -15.32 3.42 8.11
N GLY A 288 -15.41 2.55 9.12
CA GLY A 288 -16.59 2.45 9.99
C GLY A 288 -16.89 3.75 10.73
N ILE A 289 -15.87 4.41 11.28
CA ILE A 289 -16.02 5.72 11.94
C ILE A 289 -16.53 6.77 10.95
N LEU A 290 -15.97 6.83 9.74
CA LEU A 290 -16.40 7.77 8.71
C LEU A 290 -17.87 7.57 8.31
N LEU A 291 -18.30 6.32 8.11
CA LEU A 291 -19.70 5.99 7.82
C LEU A 291 -20.64 6.41 8.96
N GLN A 292 -20.22 6.22 10.21
CA GLN A 292 -20.99 6.62 11.37
C GLN A 292 -21.11 8.16 11.49
N LEU A 293 -20.06 8.90 11.16
CA LEU A 293 -20.12 10.37 11.07
C LEU A 293 -21.07 10.85 9.99
N ARG A 294 -21.05 10.23 8.79
CA ARG A 294 -22.00 10.53 7.71
C ARG A 294 -23.44 10.31 8.16
N LYS A 295 -23.71 9.21 8.84
CA LYS A 295 -25.02 8.94 9.44
C LYS A 295 -25.45 10.03 10.43
N TYR A 296 -24.55 10.52 11.30
CA TYR A 296 -24.88 11.62 12.21
C TYR A 296 -25.19 12.93 11.48
N ILE A 297 -24.52 13.21 10.35
CA ILE A 297 -24.82 14.37 9.51
C ILE A 297 -26.27 14.26 9.00
N ASP A 298 -26.64 13.11 8.41
CA ASP A 298 -27.99 12.89 7.87
C ASP A 298 -29.07 12.97 8.96
N GLU A 299 -28.80 12.41 10.15
CA GLU A 299 -29.72 12.46 11.29
C GLU A 299 -29.90 13.89 11.83
N VAL A 300 -28.84 14.70 11.84
CA VAL A 300 -28.94 16.14 12.17
C VAL A 300 -29.71 16.89 11.09
N GLU A 301 -29.51 16.57 9.81
CA GLU A 301 -30.21 17.23 8.71
C GLU A 301 -31.71 16.97 8.69
N THR A 302 -32.10 15.77 9.09
CA THR A 302 -33.50 15.36 9.28
C THR A 302 -34.07 15.75 10.64
N LYS A 303 -33.29 16.42 11.50
CA LYS A 303 -33.63 16.79 12.88
C LYS A 303 -34.01 15.60 13.79
N SER A 304 -33.62 14.39 13.42
CA SER A 304 -33.83 13.18 14.21
C SER A 304 -32.78 13.03 15.32
N LEU A 305 -31.63 13.69 15.19
CA LEU A 305 -30.57 13.76 16.20
C LEU A 305 -30.31 15.21 16.63
N SER A 306 -30.49 15.52 17.93
CA SER A 306 -30.23 16.88 18.45
C SER A 306 -28.75 17.27 18.40
N SER A 307 -28.45 18.57 18.29
CA SER A 307 -27.08 19.10 18.18
C SER A 307 -26.15 18.66 19.31
N ASN A 308 -26.63 18.71 20.56
CA ASN A 308 -25.83 18.31 21.73
C ASN A 308 -25.51 16.81 21.70
N LEU A 309 -26.50 15.98 21.36
CA LEU A 309 -26.32 14.54 21.26
C LEU A 309 -25.38 14.18 20.09
N ALA A 310 -25.49 14.88 18.95
CA ALA A 310 -24.57 14.71 17.82
C ALA A 310 -23.11 15.01 18.23
N PHE A 311 -22.87 16.15 18.88
CA PHE A 311 -21.52 16.50 19.35
C PHE A 311 -20.96 15.47 20.33
N SER A 312 -21.73 15.10 21.37
CA SER A 312 -21.29 14.10 22.36
C SER A 312 -20.96 12.75 21.72
N LYS A 313 -21.86 12.22 20.87
CA LYS A 313 -21.63 10.97 20.13
C LYS A 313 -20.41 11.03 19.23
N THR A 314 -20.18 12.13 18.52
CA THR A 314 -18.99 12.30 17.68
C THR A 314 -17.71 12.34 18.51
N LYS A 315 -17.73 13.01 19.67
CA LYS A 315 -16.57 13.08 20.57
C LYS A 315 -16.20 11.72 21.17
N GLU A 316 -17.18 10.87 21.41
CA GLU A 316 -16.99 9.52 21.98
C GLU A 316 -16.67 8.46 20.92
N LEU A 317 -16.89 8.75 19.63
CA LEU A 317 -16.76 7.78 18.55
C LEU A 317 -15.31 7.34 18.30
N PHE A 318 -14.32 8.19 18.56
CA PHE A 318 -12.92 7.90 18.31
C PHE A 318 -11.99 8.77 19.18
N SER A 319 -10.73 8.32 19.35
CA SER A 319 -9.68 9.10 20.00
C SER A 319 -8.92 9.96 18.99
N VAL A 320 -8.88 11.27 19.23
CA VAL A 320 -8.08 12.21 18.41
C VAL A 320 -6.59 11.87 18.47
N ALA A 321 -6.10 11.40 19.63
CA ALA A 321 -4.70 11.01 19.78
C ALA A 321 -4.37 9.77 18.93
N GLU A 322 -5.26 8.76 18.91
CA GLU A 322 -5.08 7.57 18.07
C GLU A 322 -5.08 7.94 16.58
N LEU A 323 -6.02 8.80 16.16
CA LEU A 323 -6.11 9.30 14.79
C LEU A 323 -4.83 10.07 14.37
N ASN A 324 -4.31 10.91 15.26
CA ASN A 324 -3.11 11.72 15.02
C ASN A 324 -1.82 10.90 15.02
N ASN A 325 -1.79 9.78 15.74
CA ASN A 325 -0.65 8.87 15.78
C ASN A 325 -0.61 7.88 14.60
N LEU A 326 -1.59 7.90 13.70
CA LEU A 326 -1.52 7.11 12.47
C LEU A 326 -0.30 7.52 11.64
N PRO A 327 0.44 6.57 11.04
CA PRO A 327 1.57 6.86 10.15
C PRO A 327 1.18 7.69 8.92
N ASP A 328 2.12 7.92 8.01
CA ASP A 328 1.91 8.79 6.83
C ASP A 328 0.72 8.36 5.96
N TYR A 329 0.45 7.05 5.82
CA TYR A 329 -0.74 6.56 5.10
C TYR A 329 -2.06 7.06 5.72
N GLY A 330 -2.07 7.34 7.03
CA GLY A 330 -3.23 7.85 7.77
C GLY A 330 -3.54 9.31 7.50
N LYS A 331 -2.72 10.02 6.70
CA LYS A 331 -2.98 11.41 6.34
C LYS A 331 -4.34 11.60 5.67
N ASP A 332 -4.68 10.73 4.72
CA ASP A 332 -5.97 10.81 4.02
C ASP A 332 -7.15 10.50 4.97
N ILE A 333 -6.98 9.51 5.87
CA ILE A 333 -7.97 9.19 6.90
C ILE A 333 -8.25 10.41 7.79
N ARG A 334 -7.18 11.08 8.27
CA ARG A 334 -7.30 12.32 9.06
C ARG A 334 -8.09 13.39 8.31
N THR A 335 -7.76 13.61 7.04
CA THR A 335 -8.42 14.60 6.19
C THR A 335 -9.91 14.28 5.98
N GLN A 336 -10.25 13.03 5.67
CA GLN A 336 -11.65 12.62 5.49
C GLN A 336 -12.48 12.76 6.78
N ILE A 337 -11.94 12.33 7.92
CA ILE A 337 -12.59 12.46 9.22
C ILE A 337 -12.75 13.95 9.60
N GLY A 338 -11.71 14.76 9.42
CA GLY A 338 -11.74 16.20 9.67
C GLY A 338 -12.83 16.90 8.86
N TYR A 339 -12.95 16.60 7.56
CA TYR A 339 -14.02 17.14 6.72
C TYR A 339 -15.42 16.64 7.10
N ALA A 340 -15.57 15.39 7.53
CA ALA A 340 -16.85 14.89 8.00
C ALA A 340 -17.31 15.63 9.28
N ILE A 341 -16.40 15.87 10.23
CA ILE A 341 -16.71 16.64 11.45
C ILE A 341 -17.03 18.11 11.11
N ARG A 342 -16.27 18.72 10.19
CA ARG A 342 -16.58 20.04 9.65
C ARG A 342 -18.00 20.09 9.07
N SER A 343 -18.35 19.11 8.22
CA SER A 343 -19.69 19.01 7.61
C SER A 343 -20.77 18.88 8.67
N LEU A 344 -20.56 18.07 9.71
CA LEU A 344 -21.49 17.94 10.83
C LEU A 344 -21.70 19.28 11.55
N SER A 345 -20.63 20.04 11.81
CA SER A 345 -20.73 21.38 12.39
C SER A 345 -21.60 22.32 11.54
N VAL A 346 -21.41 22.30 10.22
CA VAL A 346 -22.21 23.09 9.28
C VAL A 346 -23.68 22.67 9.31
N SER A 347 -23.98 21.36 9.31
CA SER A 347 -25.37 20.88 9.39
C SER A 347 -26.02 21.22 10.73
N ILE A 348 -25.30 21.15 11.86
CA ILE A 348 -25.79 21.59 13.18
C ILE A 348 -26.21 23.07 13.13
N TRP A 349 -25.35 23.94 12.59
CA TRP A 349 -25.67 25.35 12.47
C TRP A 349 -26.86 25.58 11.54
N ASN A 350 -26.83 25.05 10.32
CA ASN A 350 -27.83 25.33 9.30
C ASN A 350 -29.23 24.78 9.64
N LYS A 351 -29.31 23.68 10.38
CA LYS A 351 -30.58 22.97 10.61
C LYS A 351 -31.18 23.25 11.97
N HIS A 352 -30.34 23.47 12.99
CA HIS A 352 -30.80 23.73 14.36
C HIS A 352 -30.53 25.16 14.84
N ASN A 353 -29.80 25.99 14.09
CA ASN A 353 -29.34 27.31 14.52
C ASN A 353 -28.57 27.28 15.85
N ASP A 354 -27.91 26.16 16.16
CA ASP A 354 -27.19 25.94 17.41
C ASP A 354 -25.70 26.26 17.24
N ILE A 355 -25.37 27.55 17.36
CA ILE A 355 -24.01 28.04 17.15
C ILE A 355 -23.01 27.44 18.16
N LYS A 356 -23.45 27.16 19.38
CA LYS A 356 -22.58 26.64 20.45
C LYS A 356 -22.11 25.22 20.13
N ASN A 357 -23.03 24.34 19.75
CA ASN A 357 -22.68 22.96 19.40
C ASN A 357 -22.00 22.86 18.02
N ALA A 358 -22.29 23.78 17.09
CA ALA A 358 -21.50 23.91 15.86
C ALA A 358 -20.04 24.26 16.18
N LEU A 359 -19.80 25.30 16.99
CA LEU A 359 -18.45 25.70 17.43
C LEU A 359 -17.73 24.57 18.18
N ASN A 360 -18.41 23.84 19.07
CA ASN A 360 -17.80 22.69 19.75
C ASN A 360 -17.40 21.59 18.77
N THR A 361 -18.25 21.29 17.79
CA THR A 361 -18.01 20.25 16.77
C THR A 361 -16.83 20.62 15.88
N ILE A 362 -16.76 21.85 15.34
CA ILE A 362 -15.63 22.24 14.49
C ILE A 362 -14.30 22.37 15.27
N ASN A 363 -14.36 22.75 16.55
CA ASN A 363 -13.17 22.74 17.42
C ASN A 363 -12.64 21.32 17.70
N LEU A 364 -13.44 20.27 17.49
CA LEU A 364 -12.93 18.91 17.50
C LEU A 364 -12.10 18.62 16.24
N ALA A 365 -12.57 19.10 15.07
CA ALA A 365 -11.85 18.94 13.81
C ALA A 365 -10.48 19.66 13.82
N THR A 366 -10.36 20.80 14.50
CA THR A 366 -9.08 21.53 14.62
C THR A 366 -8.03 20.84 15.48
N GLN A 367 -8.40 19.82 16.26
CA GLN A 367 -7.46 19.02 17.04
C GLN A 367 -6.82 17.89 16.22
N ILE A 368 -7.31 17.64 15.00
CA ILE A 368 -6.77 16.62 14.10
C ILE A 368 -5.56 17.20 13.36
N ASN A 369 -4.50 16.40 13.23
CA ASN A 369 -3.28 16.75 12.50
C ASN A 369 -3.50 16.64 10.98
N LEU A 370 -4.13 17.68 10.43
CA LEU A 370 -4.51 17.79 9.03
C LEU A 370 -3.40 18.40 8.18
N ASP A 371 -3.46 18.16 6.86
CA ASP A 371 -2.63 18.89 5.91
C ASP A 371 -2.95 20.40 5.92
N THR A 372 -2.04 21.20 5.37
CA THR A 372 -2.12 22.67 5.40
C THR A 372 -3.41 23.20 4.79
N ASP A 373 -3.89 22.59 3.70
CA ASP A 373 -5.05 23.10 2.97
C ASP A 373 -6.35 22.73 3.68
N ALA A 374 -6.47 21.50 4.18
CA ALA A 374 -7.60 21.06 4.97
C ALA A 374 -7.70 21.84 6.29
N ASN A 375 -6.57 22.05 6.97
CA ASN A 375 -6.53 22.86 8.19
C ASN A 375 -6.94 24.30 7.92
N ALA A 376 -6.42 24.93 6.85
CA ALA A 376 -6.78 26.31 6.50
C ALA A 376 -8.30 26.50 6.31
N LYS A 377 -8.96 25.56 5.62
CA LYS A 377 -10.42 25.60 5.41
C LYS A 377 -11.20 25.45 6.72
N ILE A 378 -10.80 24.52 7.59
CA ILE A 378 -11.48 24.32 8.88
C ILE A 378 -11.26 25.52 9.81
N GLN A 379 -10.08 26.12 9.81
CA GLN A 379 -9.79 27.34 10.58
C GLN A 379 -10.60 28.53 10.04
N GLN A 380 -10.74 28.66 8.72
CA GLN A 380 -11.57 29.69 8.12
C GLN A 380 -13.04 29.57 8.56
N ASP A 381 -13.64 28.39 8.42
CA ASP A 381 -15.01 28.13 8.87
C ASP A 381 -15.21 28.39 10.37
N LEU A 382 -14.22 28.05 11.20
CA LEU A 382 -14.24 28.34 12.64
C LEU A 382 -14.27 29.85 12.90
N LEU A 383 -13.47 30.63 12.15
CA LEU A 383 -13.49 32.10 12.24
C LEU A 383 -14.85 32.66 11.81
N GLU A 384 -15.40 32.18 10.70
CA GLU A 384 -16.72 32.59 10.21
C GLU A 384 -17.82 32.29 11.23
N LEU A 385 -17.83 31.09 11.84
CA LEU A 385 -18.77 30.75 12.91
C LEU A 385 -18.61 31.64 14.15
N LYS A 386 -17.38 31.98 14.54
CA LYS A 386 -17.13 32.94 15.66
C LYS A 386 -17.65 34.34 15.34
N GLU A 387 -17.51 34.81 14.11
CA GLU A 387 -18.05 36.10 13.70
C GLU A 387 -19.59 36.09 13.66
N LEU A 388 -20.20 34.97 13.22
CA LEU A 388 -21.65 34.78 13.31
C LEU A 388 -22.13 34.77 14.76
N GLU A 389 -21.43 34.09 15.67
CA GLU A 389 -21.72 34.10 17.11
C GLU A 389 -21.72 35.53 17.66
N LYS A 390 -20.69 36.33 17.34
CA LYS A 390 -20.61 37.74 17.75
C LYS A 390 -21.77 38.56 17.17
N LYS A 391 -22.04 38.43 15.87
CA LYS A 391 -23.09 39.17 15.16
C LYS A 391 -24.49 38.90 15.73
N TYR A 392 -24.77 37.65 16.06
CA TYR A 392 -26.09 37.21 16.51
C TYR A 392 -26.17 36.95 18.02
N ARG A 393 -25.21 37.41 18.82
CA ARG A 393 -25.14 37.18 20.28
C ARG A 393 -26.43 37.53 21.02
N GLY A 394 -27.15 38.57 20.60
CA GLY A 394 -28.44 38.97 21.20
C GLY A 394 -29.68 38.29 20.60
N VAL A 395 -29.52 37.50 19.52
CA VAL A 395 -30.59 36.75 18.84
C VAL A 395 -30.53 35.27 19.20
N LEU A 396 -29.33 34.72 19.37
CA LEU A 396 -29.07 33.31 19.71
C LEU A 396 -29.01 33.07 21.23
N VAL A 397 -28.69 34.12 21.99
CA VAL A 397 -28.75 34.14 23.45
C VAL A 397 -29.71 35.25 23.86
N CYS A 398 -30.56 34.99 24.86
CA CYS A 398 -31.54 35.95 25.37
C CYS A 398 -30.85 37.27 25.70
N HIS A 399 -31.20 38.34 24.98
CA HIS A 399 -30.58 39.65 25.11
C HIS A 399 -30.57 40.22 26.55
N PHE A 400 -31.56 39.82 27.33
CA PHE A 400 -31.82 40.36 28.67
C PHE A 400 -30.94 39.74 29.75
N CYS A 401 -30.68 38.43 29.71
CA CYS A 401 -29.81 37.77 30.69
C CYS A 401 -28.42 37.41 30.15
N GLU A 402 -28.25 37.42 28.82
CA GLU A 402 -27.03 37.02 28.11
C GLU A 402 -26.52 35.60 28.45
N LYS A 403 -27.39 34.75 29.02
CA LYS A 403 -27.04 33.40 29.49
C LYS A 403 -27.86 32.30 28.83
N ASN A 404 -29.19 32.46 28.83
CA ASN A 404 -30.12 31.42 28.41
C ASN A 404 -30.47 31.55 26.92
N SER A 405 -30.72 30.43 26.24
CA SER A 405 -31.28 30.45 24.89
C SER A 405 -32.69 31.05 24.88
N PRO A 406 -33.06 31.84 23.85
CA PRO A 406 -34.42 32.32 23.68
C PRO A 406 -35.43 31.19 23.50
N ASP A 407 -36.67 31.43 23.88
CA ASP A 407 -37.80 30.53 23.69
C ASP A 407 -38.82 31.22 22.77
N GLU A 408 -39.30 30.51 21.73
CA GLU A 408 -40.16 31.08 20.68
C GLU A 408 -41.44 31.70 21.27
N ASN A 409 -42.04 31.01 22.24
CA ASN A 409 -43.27 31.44 22.94
C ASN A 409 -43.01 32.54 23.98
N SER A 410 -41.75 32.86 24.21
CA SER A 410 -41.32 33.84 25.21
C SER A 410 -40.86 35.16 24.62
N SER A 411 -40.83 35.25 23.29
CA SER A 411 -40.46 36.44 22.52
C SER A 411 -41.26 37.69 22.91
N LEU A 412 -40.67 38.86 22.65
CA LEU A 412 -41.26 40.17 22.88
C LEU A 412 -41.54 40.83 21.53
N GLU A 413 -42.80 41.05 21.20
CA GLU A 413 -43.17 41.80 20.01
C GLU A 413 -43.12 43.31 20.27
N LYS A 414 -42.49 44.05 19.36
CA LYS A 414 -42.43 45.51 19.40
C LYS A 414 -42.72 46.11 18.03
N LEU A 415 -43.62 47.10 18.03
CA LEU A 415 -43.85 47.94 16.87
C LEU A 415 -42.80 49.05 16.82
N ILE A 416 -42.25 49.26 15.63
CA ILE A 416 -41.39 50.40 15.31
C ILE A 416 -41.97 51.16 14.12
N TYR A 417 -41.70 52.46 14.07
CA TYR A 417 -42.23 53.39 13.07
C TYR A 417 -41.09 54.14 12.40
N LYS A 418 -41.24 54.44 11.11
CA LYS A 418 -40.33 55.33 10.38
C LYS A 418 -41.14 56.42 9.72
N GLU A 419 -40.89 57.68 10.10
CA GLU A 419 -41.51 58.81 9.43
C GLU A 419 -41.04 58.86 7.97
N THR A 420 -41.99 58.87 7.04
CA THR A 420 -41.71 58.90 5.60
C THR A 420 -41.98 60.28 5.01
N TYR A 421 -42.90 61.04 5.59
CA TYR A 421 -43.24 62.38 5.15
C TYR A 421 -43.93 63.19 6.25
N ARG A 422 -43.63 64.50 6.32
CA ARG A 422 -44.30 65.47 7.21
C ARG A 422 -44.62 66.75 6.45
N SER A 423 -45.87 67.20 6.54
CA SER A 423 -46.32 68.53 6.13
C SER A 423 -46.79 69.31 7.34
N TYR A 424 -46.40 70.58 7.41
CA TYR A 424 -46.79 71.50 8.49
C TYR A 424 -48.09 72.26 8.17
N PHE A 425 -48.51 72.28 6.89
CA PHE A 425 -49.76 72.91 6.47
C PHE A 425 -50.32 72.28 5.17
N PRO A 426 -51.45 71.56 5.20
CA PRO A 426 -52.16 71.10 6.40
C PRO A 426 -51.29 70.12 7.21
N ARG A 427 -51.44 70.11 8.55
CA ARG A 427 -50.66 69.21 9.42
C ARG A 427 -50.94 67.76 9.07
N ARG A 428 -49.93 67.07 8.53
CA ARG A 428 -50.03 65.66 8.11
C ARG A 428 -48.70 64.97 8.28
N VAL A 429 -48.74 63.75 8.83
CA VAL A 429 -47.58 62.87 8.92
C VAL A 429 -47.92 61.51 8.31
N GLN A 430 -46.98 60.97 7.55
CA GLN A 430 -47.02 59.62 7.01
C GLN A 430 -45.84 58.83 7.58
N PHE A 431 -46.06 57.55 7.84
CA PHE A 431 -45.04 56.68 8.40
C PHE A 431 -45.20 55.24 7.90
N SER A 432 -44.10 54.51 7.86
CA SER A 432 -44.08 53.05 7.75
C SER A 432 -44.07 52.44 9.15
N GLN A 433 -44.64 51.25 9.31
CA GLN A 433 -44.59 50.49 10.55
C GLN A 433 -44.05 49.08 10.30
N ALA A 434 -43.32 48.54 11.27
CA ALA A 434 -42.84 47.15 11.24
C ALA A 434 -42.99 46.53 12.64
N SER A 435 -43.44 45.27 12.68
CA SER A 435 -43.40 44.47 13.91
C SER A 435 -42.09 43.71 13.97
N ILE A 436 -41.36 43.87 15.06
CA ILE A 436 -40.09 43.19 15.31
C ILE A 436 -40.26 42.26 16.51
N THR A 437 -40.01 40.98 16.29
CA THR A 437 -39.98 39.95 17.33
C THR A 437 -38.59 39.90 17.94
N ILE A 438 -38.49 40.16 19.24
CA ILE A 438 -37.24 40.17 20.01
C ILE A 438 -37.14 38.86 20.80
N PRO A 439 -36.17 37.98 20.49
CA PRO A 439 -36.02 36.71 21.19
C PRO A 439 -35.72 36.91 22.69
N ARG A 440 -36.43 36.16 23.54
CA ARG A 440 -36.30 36.22 25.00
C ARG A 440 -36.51 34.83 25.59
N CYS A 441 -35.81 34.47 26.67
CA CYS A 441 -36.02 33.21 27.36
C CYS A 441 -37.21 33.29 28.35
N ASN A 442 -37.80 32.14 28.70
CA ASN A 442 -38.97 32.08 29.58
C ASN A 442 -38.71 32.73 30.96
N SER A 443 -37.54 32.51 31.55
CA SER A 443 -37.16 33.13 32.84
C SER A 443 -37.18 34.66 32.79
N CYS A 444 -36.64 35.28 31.74
CA CYS A 444 -36.69 36.74 31.60
C CYS A 444 -38.12 37.25 31.34
N LYS A 445 -38.95 36.47 30.63
CA LYS A 445 -40.38 36.81 30.43
C LYS A 445 -41.11 36.88 31.75
N GLU A 446 -40.90 35.92 32.66
CA GLU A 446 -41.51 35.89 33.99
C GLU A 446 -41.05 37.07 34.86
N ILE A 447 -39.77 37.41 34.84
CA ILE A 447 -39.25 38.55 35.60
C ILE A 447 -39.85 39.87 35.08
N HIS A 448 -39.93 40.04 33.75
CA HIS A 448 -40.52 41.22 33.15
C HIS A 448 -42.03 41.32 33.38
N SER A 449 -42.77 40.22 33.28
CA SER A 449 -44.22 40.21 33.52
C SER A 449 -44.53 40.55 34.98
N LYS A 450 -43.75 40.02 35.94
CA LYS A 450 -43.85 40.37 37.36
C LYS A 450 -43.55 41.86 37.59
N GLY A 451 -42.49 42.39 37.00
CA GLY A 451 -42.16 43.82 37.07
C GLY A 451 -43.27 44.72 36.50
N ASN A 452 -43.86 44.35 35.35
CA ASN A 452 -44.97 45.07 34.73
C ASN A 452 -46.27 45.01 35.56
N SER A 453 -46.56 43.85 36.16
CA SER A 453 -47.71 43.68 37.06
C SER A 453 -47.58 44.58 38.29
N GLN A 454 -46.39 44.63 38.90
CA GLN A 454 -46.11 45.53 40.02
C GLN A 454 -46.25 47.01 39.61
N TYR A 455 -45.67 47.41 38.47
CA TYR A 455 -45.86 48.76 37.93
C TYR A 455 -47.34 49.13 37.82
N SER A 456 -48.15 48.25 37.21
CA SER A 456 -49.59 48.48 37.01
C SER A 456 -50.33 48.64 38.34
N LEU A 457 -50.03 47.78 39.31
CA LEU A 457 -50.63 47.82 40.64
C LEU A 457 -50.35 49.15 41.35
N TYR A 458 -49.09 49.63 41.32
CA TYR A 458 -48.75 50.92 41.91
C TYR A 458 -49.33 52.09 41.12
N PHE A 459 -49.27 52.06 39.78
CA PHE A 459 -49.81 53.12 38.94
C PHE A 459 -51.30 53.32 39.16
N PHE A 460 -52.11 52.25 39.04
CA PHE A 460 -53.55 52.34 39.25
C PHE A 460 -53.92 52.53 40.72
N GLY A 461 -53.17 51.93 41.65
CA GLY A 461 -53.38 52.13 43.09
C GLY A 461 -53.27 53.61 43.47
N PHE A 462 -52.20 54.29 43.04
CA PHE A 462 -52.03 55.72 43.31
C PHE A 462 -52.95 56.61 42.47
N LEU A 463 -53.29 56.24 41.23
CA LEU A 463 -54.28 56.96 40.43
C LEU A 463 -55.65 56.95 41.12
N VAL A 464 -56.13 55.79 41.56
CA VAL A 464 -57.41 55.64 42.26
C VAL A 464 -57.38 56.36 43.60
N ALA A 465 -56.30 56.22 44.38
CA ALA A 465 -56.14 56.95 45.63
C ALA A 465 -56.17 58.47 45.40
N GLY A 466 -55.51 58.96 44.36
CA GLY A 466 -55.52 60.37 43.96
C GLY A 466 -56.92 60.87 43.58
N VAL A 467 -57.68 60.08 42.81
CA VAL A 467 -59.08 60.40 42.47
C VAL A 467 -59.96 60.47 43.72
N ILE A 468 -59.82 59.51 44.64
CA ILE A 468 -60.58 59.47 45.90
C ILE A 468 -60.27 60.70 46.76
N ILE A 469 -58.99 61.02 46.95
CA ILE A 469 -58.56 62.19 47.73
C ILE A 469 -59.09 63.48 47.09
N GLY A 470 -59.00 63.61 45.76
CA GLY A 470 -59.50 64.79 45.04
C GLY A 470 -61.03 64.93 45.04
N ALA A 471 -61.78 63.85 45.28
CA ALA A 471 -63.24 63.85 45.36
C ALA A 471 -63.78 64.24 46.76
N ILE A 472 -62.95 64.17 47.80
CA ILE A 472 -63.32 64.44 49.20
C ILE A 472 -63.09 65.92 49.58
N THR A 473 -62.40 66.70 48.74
CA THR A 473 -62.18 68.14 48.97
C THR A 473 -63.39 68.98 48.60
N GLU A 474 -63.64 70.07 49.33
CA GLU A 474 -64.87 70.89 49.27
C GLU A 474 -65.23 71.40 47.85
N ASP A 475 -64.25 71.55 46.96
CA ASP A 475 -64.42 72.00 45.56
C ASP A 475 -64.40 70.87 44.50
N SER A 476 -64.42 69.60 44.92
CA SER A 476 -64.56 68.40 44.05
C SER A 476 -63.55 68.34 42.87
N HIS A 477 -62.25 68.40 43.17
CA HIS A 477 -61.16 68.36 42.18
C HIS A 477 -60.64 66.94 41.88
N PHE A 478 -61.52 65.97 41.66
CA PHE A 478 -61.15 64.56 41.42
C PHE A 478 -60.24 64.36 40.19
N ILE A 479 -60.36 65.22 39.17
CA ILE A 479 -59.50 65.21 37.97
C ILE A 479 -58.06 65.59 38.34
N ILE A 480 -57.88 66.64 39.14
CA ILE A 480 -56.55 67.11 39.57
C ILE A 480 -55.91 66.10 40.52
N GLY A 481 -56.70 65.55 41.45
CA GLY A 481 -56.26 64.46 42.33
C GLY A 481 -55.81 63.21 41.56
N GLY A 482 -56.57 62.81 40.53
CA GLY A 482 -56.20 61.70 39.65
C GLY A 482 -54.91 61.94 38.84
N LEU A 483 -54.68 63.18 38.39
CA LEU A 483 -53.42 63.55 37.71
C LEU A 483 -52.22 63.46 38.65
N ILE A 484 -52.32 63.99 39.87
CA ILE A 484 -51.25 63.93 40.87
C ILE A 484 -50.98 62.46 41.27
N GLY A 485 -52.04 61.71 41.55
CA GLY A 485 -51.96 60.28 41.85
C GLY A 485 -51.34 59.46 40.72
N GLY A 486 -51.72 59.76 39.47
CA GLY A 486 -51.13 59.14 38.28
C GLY A 486 -49.64 59.43 38.12
N VAL A 487 -49.19 60.68 38.37
CA VAL A 487 -47.77 61.05 38.32
C VAL A 487 -46.96 60.33 39.41
N ILE A 488 -47.46 60.32 40.65
CA ILE A 488 -46.80 59.61 41.77
C ILE A 488 -46.76 58.10 41.49
N GLY A 489 -47.87 57.53 41.03
CA GLY A 489 -47.98 56.13 40.65
C GLY A 489 -47.02 55.75 39.52
N TRP A 490 -46.82 56.63 38.55
CA TRP A 490 -45.86 56.45 37.46
C TRP A 490 -44.41 56.42 37.98
N ILE A 491 -44.03 57.38 38.84
CA ILE A 491 -42.68 57.44 39.42
C ILE A 491 -42.39 56.19 40.27
N ILE A 492 -43.28 55.87 41.22
CA ILE A 492 -43.10 54.74 42.14
C ILE A 492 -43.16 53.41 41.37
N GLY A 493 -44.14 53.24 40.48
CA GLY A 493 -44.27 52.05 39.66
C GLY A 493 -43.02 51.80 38.80
N THR A 494 -42.43 52.86 38.22
CA THR A 494 -41.22 52.76 37.40
C THR A 494 -40.01 52.34 38.26
N ALA A 495 -39.86 52.93 39.45
CA ALA A 495 -38.80 52.56 40.39
C ALA A 495 -38.91 51.10 40.86
N VAL A 496 -40.12 50.62 41.17
CA VAL A 496 -40.35 49.24 41.60
C VAL A 496 -40.08 48.24 40.47
N LYS A 497 -40.56 48.52 39.25
CA LYS A 497 -40.26 47.70 38.07
C LYS A 497 -38.75 47.59 37.84
N GLY A 498 -38.05 48.74 37.86
CA GLY A 498 -36.59 48.78 37.71
C GLY A 498 -35.86 47.96 38.77
N ASN A 499 -36.29 48.05 40.03
CA ASN A 499 -35.70 47.28 41.13
C ASN A 499 -35.94 45.76 41.01
N SER A 500 -37.14 45.33 40.57
CA SER A 500 -37.45 43.92 40.38
C SER A 500 -36.59 43.27 39.29
N VAL A 501 -36.28 44.03 38.23
CA VAL A 501 -35.42 43.59 37.13
C VAL A 501 -33.94 43.65 37.55
N GLY A 502 -33.51 44.76 38.16
CA GLY A 502 -32.13 44.99 38.57
C GLY A 502 -31.62 44.00 39.63
N LYS A 503 -32.45 43.59 40.61
CA LYS A 503 -32.09 42.57 41.61
C LYS A 503 -31.74 41.21 41.01
N GLN A 504 -32.25 40.91 39.82
CA GLN A 504 -32.00 39.63 39.13
C GLN A 504 -30.82 39.71 38.13
N GLY A 505 -30.18 40.87 38.01
CA GLY A 505 -29.03 41.06 37.12
C GLY A 505 -29.37 40.89 35.64
N ILE A 506 -30.62 41.16 35.23
CA ILE A 506 -31.06 41.14 33.83
C ILE A 506 -31.38 42.56 33.34
N LYS A 507 -31.32 42.80 32.04
CA LYS A 507 -31.73 44.07 31.43
C LYS A 507 -33.25 44.18 31.34
N ASP A 508 -33.79 45.40 31.42
CA ASP A 508 -35.24 45.64 31.29
C ASP A 508 -35.75 45.54 29.83
N ASP A 509 -37.08 45.56 29.65
CA ASP A 509 -37.74 45.58 28.34
C ASP A 509 -38.14 46.99 27.85
N SER A 510 -37.50 48.04 28.38
CA SER A 510 -37.76 49.40 27.95
C SER A 510 -37.23 49.66 26.54
N ASP A 511 -37.83 50.64 25.87
CA ASP A 511 -37.41 51.04 24.53
C ASP A 511 -35.94 51.51 24.53
N SER A 512 -35.43 52.09 25.61
CA SER A 512 -34.01 52.48 25.72
C SER A 512 -33.07 51.28 25.68
N THR A 513 -33.40 50.20 26.39
CA THR A 513 -32.65 48.94 26.33
C THR A 513 -32.74 48.32 24.94
N LEU A 514 -33.94 48.29 24.35
CA LEU A 514 -34.19 47.67 23.05
C LEU A 514 -33.56 48.44 21.89
N ARG A 515 -33.31 49.75 22.00
CA ARG A 515 -32.55 50.52 20.97
C ARG A 515 -31.19 49.91 20.67
N ASN A 516 -30.57 49.27 21.66
CA ASN A 516 -29.26 48.64 21.57
C ASN A 516 -29.33 47.15 21.18
N HIS A 517 -30.52 46.62 20.88
CA HIS A 517 -30.68 45.24 20.45
C HIS A 517 -30.08 45.03 19.04
N PRO A 518 -29.34 43.93 18.76
CA PRO A 518 -28.74 43.69 17.44
C PRO A 518 -29.72 43.75 16.27
N LEU A 519 -30.96 43.29 16.43
CA LEU A 519 -32.02 43.38 15.40
C LEU A 519 -32.54 44.80 15.14
N LEU A 520 -32.27 45.73 16.04
CA LEU A 520 -32.85 47.08 16.02
C LEU A 520 -31.80 48.16 15.77
N ILE A 521 -30.52 47.93 16.11
CA ILE A 521 -29.49 48.97 16.08
C ILE A 521 -29.35 49.65 14.70
N GLU A 522 -29.36 48.88 13.61
CA GLU A 522 -29.32 49.45 12.26
C GLU A 522 -30.62 50.17 11.89
N ARG A 523 -31.78 49.60 12.25
CA ARG A 523 -33.07 50.23 11.99
C ARG A 523 -33.18 51.57 12.73
N MET A 524 -32.73 51.63 13.97
CA MET A 524 -32.70 52.89 14.74
C MET A 524 -31.80 53.93 14.06
N LYS A 525 -30.63 53.53 13.55
CA LYS A 525 -29.75 54.43 12.75
C LYS A 525 -30.41 54.92 11.46
N GLN A 526 -31.28 54.11 10.85
CA GLN A 526 -32.03 54.45 9.63
C GLN A 526 -33.29 55.29 9.89
N GLY A 527 -33.47 55.83 11.11
CA GLY A 527 -34.58 56.72 11.45
C GLY A 527 -35.85 56.03 11.95
N TRP A 528 -35.79 54.75 12.33
CA TRP A 528 -36.91 54.09 13.01
C TRP A 528 -36.98 54.49 14.48
N THR A 529 -38.20 54.57 15.03
CA THR A 529 -38.48 54.93 16.43
C THR A 529 -39.54 54.01 17.03
N PHE A 530 -39.60 53.91 18.36
CA PHE A 530 -40.65 53.15 19.06
C PHE A 530 -41.96 53.95 19.21
N SER A 531 -41.92 55.27 19.00
CA SER A 531 -43.05 56.16 19.16
C SER A 531 -43.72 56.44 17.83
N LYS A 532 -45.03 56.24 17.76
CA LYS A 532 -45.82 56.55 16.56
C LYS A 532 -45.71 58.04 16.22
N PRO A 533 -45.28 58.41 15.00
CA PRO A 533 -45.24 59.81 14.59
C PRO A 533 -46.63 60.44 14.62
N SER A 534 -46.74 61.62 15.23
CA SER A 534 -47.98 62.42 15.28
C SER A 534 -47.85 63.71 14.46
N ALA A 535 -48.98 64.13 13.87
CA ALA A 535 -49.11 65.30 12.99
C ALA A 535 -49.03 66.63 13.71
#